data_AF-A0A935DLH1-F1
#
_entry.id   AF-A0A935DLH1-F1
#
_cell.length_a   1.000
_cell.length_b   1.000
_cell.length_c   1.000
_cell.angle_alpha   90.00
_cell.angle_beta   90.00
_cell.angle_gamma   90.00
#
_symmetry.space_group_name_H-M   'P 1'
#
loop_
_entity.id
_entity.type
_entity.pdbx_description
1 polymer ?
#
loop_
_entity_poly.entity_id
_entity_poly.type
_entity_poly.pdbx_seq_one_letter_code
_entity_poly.pdbx_strand_id
1 'polypeptide(L)'
;MTEPALMEPRGGRLDDADELLFRQVHPTFVQAGRPTSAAFVPSKKDAGMLSVTRGSLVSAEVAWNLHTTGKGLASAGVWAVTVGECSALPLPCYADPEPGPPVDDAHSVIDYRGLSRGVPEARGKALSRLAADRGCCFSPPAPR
;
A
#
# COMPACT_ATOMS: atom_id res chain seq x y z
N MET A 1 17.71 17.84 21.03
CA MET A 1 17.51 16.93 19.88
C MET A 1 16.06 16.53 19.92
N THR A 2 15.22 17.12 19.06
CA THR A 2 13.82 16.73 18.99
C THR A 2 13.78 15.36 18.32
N GLU A 3 13.36 14.33 19.05
CA GLU A 3 13.00 13.06 18.42
C GLU A 3 12.05 13.37 17.26
N PRO A 4 12.26 12.82 16.04
CA PRO A 4 11.27 12.97 15.00
C PRO A 4 9.96 12.41 15.56
N ALA A 5 8.92 13.24 15.61
CA ALA A 5 7.61 12.80 16.04
C ALA A 5 7.28 11.52 15.26
N LEU A 6 7.12 10.40 15.98
CA LEU A 6 6.63 9.17 15.40
C LEU A 6 5.31 9.54 14.71
N MET A 7 5.28 9.47 13.39
CA MET A 7 4.08 9.77 12.64
C MET A 7 3.10 8.64 12.93
N GLU A 8 2.15 8.93 13.81
CA GLU A 8 1.09 7.98 14.17
C GLU A 8 0.01 8.00 13.07
N PRO A 9 -0.56 6.83 12.72
CA PRO A 9 -1.71 6.78 11.83
C PRO A 9 -2.85 7.66 12.36
N ARG A 10 -3.49 8.42 11.47
CA ARG A 10 -4.57 9.35 11.86
C ARG A 10 -5.88 8.65 12.24
N GLY A 11 -6.07 7.40 11.82
CA GLY A 11 -7.29 6.63 12.03
C GLY A 11 -7.08 5.34 12.83
N GLY A 12 -8.19 4.61 13.02
CA GLY A 12 -8.20 3.37 13.79
C GLY A 12 -7.52 2.19 13.10
N ARG A 13 -7.25 1.14 13.87
CA ARG A 13 -6.78 -0.15 13.36
C ARG A 13 -7.83 -0.78 12.44
N LEU A 14 -7.36 -1.42 11.37
CA LEU A 14 -8.19 -2.18 10.45
C LEU A 14 -8.16 -3.66 10.86
N ASP A 15 -9.34 -4.25 11.11
CA ASP A 15 -9.47 -5.62 11.64
C ASP A 15 -10.36 -6.53 10.78
N ASP A 16 -10.99 -6.00 9.72
CA ASP A 16 -11.76 -6.81 8.76
C ASP A 16 -10.80 -7.61 7.88
N ALA A 17 -10.64 -8.90 8.17
CA ALA A 17 -9.67 -9.79 7.52
C ALA A 17 -9.84 -9.91 6.00
N ASP A 18 -11.06 -9.72 5.49
CA ASP A 18 -11.39 -9.83 4.06
C ASP A 18 -11.23 -8.50 3.32
N GLU A 19 -11.03 -7.39 4.05
CA GLU A 19 -10.84 -6.07 3.43
C GLU A 19 -9.58 -6.03 2.57
N LEU A 20 -9.76 -5.69 1.29
CA LEU A 20 -8.68 -5.46 0.36
C LEU A 20 -7.99 -4.11 0.64
N LEU A 21 -6.67 -4.14 0.69
CA LEU A 21 -5.79 -2.98 0.75
C LEU A 21 -5.08 -2.83 -0.58
N PHE A 22 -5.45 -1.79 -1.32
CA PHE A 22 -4.93 -1.48 -2.65
C PHE A 22 -3.57 -0.79 -2.55
N ARG A 23 -2.60 -1.33 -3.29
CA ARG A 23 -1.25 -0.81 -3.44
C ARG A 23 -1.06 -0.30 -4.86
N GLN A 24 -0.73 0.98 -4.97
CA GLN A 24 -0.27 1.60 -6.20
C GLN A 24 1.17 1.17 -6.46
N VAL A 25 1.43 0.50 -7.59
CA VAL A 25 2.75 -0.07 -7.88
C VAL A 25 3.44 0.76 -8.96
N HIS A 26 4.56 1.39 -8.59
CA HIS A 26 5.36 2.17 -9.53
C HIS A 26 5.86 1.28 -10.70
N PRO A 27 5.92 1.79 -11.95
CA PRO A 27 6.33 0.99 -13.11
C PRO A 27 7.66 0.26 -12.97
N THR A 28 8.65 0.86 -12.29
CA THR A 28 9.96 0.22 -12.05
C THR A 28 9.90 -1.00 -11.14
N PHE A 29 8.80 -1.18 -10.41
CA PHE A 29 8.58 -2.31 -9.52
C PHE A 29 7.69 -3.38 -10.13
N VAL A 30 7.42 -3.31 -11.43
CA VAL A 30 6.72 -4.37 -12.17
C VAL A 30 7.73 -5.11 -13.05
N GLN A 31 7.75 -6.44 -12.97
CA GLN A 31 8.57 -7.31 -13.82
C GLN A 31 7.69 -8.43 -14.35
N ALA A 32 7.69 -8.62 -15.68
CA ALA A 32 6.85 -9.62 -16.36
C ALA A 32 5.36 -9.55 -15.94
N GLY A 33 4.82 -8.33 -15.80
CA GLY A 33 3.42 -8.09 -15.40
C GLY A 33 3.11 -8.35 -13.92
N ARG A 34 4.11 -8.65 -13.09
CA ARG A 34 3.95 -8.95 -11.67
C ARG A 34 4.66 -7.90 -10.80
N PRO A 35 4.11 -7.51 -9.64
CA PRO A 35 4.79 -6.64 -8.72
C PRO A 35 5.98 -7.35 -8.08
N THR A 36 7.10 -6.64 -7.97
CA THR A 36 8.28 -7.07 -7.24
C THR A 36 8.10 -6.84 -5.73
N SER A 37 8.93 -7.48 -4.91
CA SER A 37 8.91 -7.30 -3.46
C SER A 37 9.15 -5.85 -3.03
N ALA A 38 9.92 -5.09 -3.80
CA ALA A 38 10.18 -3.67 -3.54
C ALA A 38 8.91 -2.80 -3.55
N ALA A 39 7.84 -3.21 -4.25
CA ALA A 39 6.56 -2.51 -4.21
C ALA A 39 5.86 -2.61 -2.85
N PHE A 40 6.22 -3.62 -2.05
CA PHE A 40 5.61 -3.98 -0.77
C PHE A 40 6.56 -3.79 0.42
N VAL A 41 7.64 -3.03 0.24
CA VAL A 41 8.54 -2.63 1.34
C VAL A 41 8.54 -1.11 1.40
N PRO A 42 8.30 -0.48 2.57
CA PRO A 42 8.35 0.96 2.68
C PRO A 42 9.76 1.49 2.37
N SER A 43 9.82 2.58 1.63
CA SER A 43 11.05 3.33 1.41
C SER A 43 11.43 4.12 2.67
N LYS A 44 12.64 4.70 2.68
CA LYS A 44 13.08 5.58 3.77
C LYS A 44 12.15 6.79 3.98
N LYS A 45 11.50 7.27 2.92
CA LYS A 45 10.59 8.42 2.96
C LYS A 45 9.25 8.08 3.62
N ASP A 46 8.91 6.80 3.64
CA ASP A 46 7.64 6.29 4.17
C ASP A 46 7.69 6.11 5.70
N ALA A 47 8.84 6.36 6.35
CA ALA A 47 9.02 6.23 7.79
C ALA A 47 8.57 4.86 8.37
N GLY A 48 8.67 3.79 7.56
CA GLY A 48 8.23 2.45 7.93
C GLY A 48 6.74 2.19 7.76
N MET A 49 5.97 3.10 7.18
CA MET A 49 4.54 2.96 6.95
C MET A 49 4.24 2.87 5.45
N LEU A 50 3.93 1.67 4.97
CA LEU A 50 3.65 1.44 3.55
C LEU A 50 2.24 1.93 3.21
N SER A 51 2.14 2.97 2.38
CA SER A 51 0.87 3.53 1.92
C SER A 51 0.06 2.53 1.09
N VAL A 52 -1.22 2.42 1.43
CA VAL A 52 -2.25 1.63 0.76
C VAL A 52 -3.59 2.39 0.77
N THR A 53 -4.58 1.86 0.07
CA THR A 53 -5.92 2.44 -0.01
C THR A 53 -6.97 1.39 0.35
N ARG A 54 -7.96 1.76 1.15
CA ARG A 54 -9.05 0.87 1.59
C ARG A 54 -10.00 0.54 0.44
N GLY A 55 -9.99 -0.73 0.02
CA GLY A 55 -10.89 -1.24 -1.01
C GLY A 55 -12.35 -1.33 -0.56
N SER A 56 -12.62 -1.25 0.74
CA SER A 56 -13.97 -1.12 1.27
C SER A 56 -14.60 0.27 1.00
N LEU A 57 -13.78 1.29 0.73
CA LEU A 57 -14.23 2.68 0.57
C LEU A 57 -14.22 3.16 -0.88
N VAL A 58 -13.27 2.69 -1.69
CA VAL A 58 -13.12 3.09 -3.10
C VAL A 58 -12.76 1.90 -3.97
N SER A 59 -13.02 1.98 -5.27
CA SER A 59 -12.55 0.96 -6.22
C SER A 59 -11.06 1.12 -6.52
N ALA A 60 -10.45 0.06 -7.08
CA ALA A 60 -9.05 0.10 -7.51
C ALA A 60 -8.80 1.18 -8.59
N GLU A 61 -9.74 1.37 -9.52
CA GLU A 61 -9.68 2.44 -10.54
C GLU A 61 -9.72 3.83 -9.91
N VAL A 62 -10.61 4.07 -8.95
CA VAL A 62 -10.70 5.36 -8.24
C VAL A 62 -9.41 5.64 -7.47
N ALA A 63 -8.89 4.65 -6.75
CA ALA A 63 -7.62 4.77 -6.04
C ALA A 63 -6.45 5.07 -7.00
N TRP A 64 -6.42 4.40 -8.16
CA TRP A 64 -5.41 4.66 -9.20
C TRP A 64 -5.51 6.09 -9.72
N ASN A 65 -6.71 6.56 -10.10
CA ASN A 65 -6.90 7.90 -10.64
C ASN A 65 -6.56 8.99 -9.62
N LEU A 66 -6.89 8.79 -8.34
CA LEU A 66 -6.50 9.72 -7.27
C LEU A 66 -4.97 9.79 -7.14
N HIS A 67 -4.28 8.65 -7.19
CA HIS A 67 -2.81 8.58 -7.11
C HIS A 67 -2.14 9.22 -8.33
N THR A 68 -2.61 8.93 -9.53
CA THR A 68 -1.96 9.39 -10.77
C THR A 68 -2.34 10.80 -11.16
N THR A 69 -3.64 11.10 -11.16
CA THR A 69 -4.16 12.40 -11.62
C THR A 69 -4.25 13.38 -10.47
N GLY A 70 -4.71 12.93 -9.29
CA GLY A 70 -4.85 13.78 -8.11
C GLY A 70 -3.51 14.13 -7.47
N LYS A 71 -2.64 13.13 -7.23
CA LYS A 71 -1.32 13.31 -6.59
C LYS A 71 -0.16 13.48 -7.59
N GLY A 72 -0.39 13.26 -8.88
CA GLY A 72 0.64 13.40 -9.92
C GLY A 72 1.73 12.31 -9.89
N LEU A 73 1.45 11.15 -9.27
CA LEU A 73 2.43 10.08 -9.06
C LEU A 73 2.28 8.96 -10.11
N ALA A 74 3.37 8.29 -10.48
CA ALA A 74 3.30 7.19 -11.42
C ALA A 74 2.79 5.89 -10.77
N SER A 75 1.94 5.16 -11.49
CA SER A 75 1.46 3.81 -11.12
C SER A 75 1.23 2.99 -12.38
N ALA A 76 1.86 1.82 -12.48
CA ALA A 76 1.63 0.84 -13.55
C ALA A 76 0.34 0.03 -13.35
N GLY A 77 -0.28 0.16 -12.18
CA GLY A 77 -1.51 -0.54 -11.85
C GLY A 77 -1.68 -0.70 -10.34
N VAL A 78 -2.80 -1.30 -9.98
CA VAL A 78 -3.20 -1.55 -8.60
C VAL A 78 -3.16 -3.03 -8.33
N TRP A 79 -2.48 -3.40 -7.27
CA TRP A 79 -2.52 -4.74 -6.69
C TRP A 79 -3.10 -4.67 -5.30
N ALA A 80 -3.46 -5.80 -4.72
CA ALA A 80 -4.04 -5.84 -3.40
C ALA A 80 -3.40 -6.91 -2.53
N VAL A 81 -3.46 -6.69 -1.22
CA VAL A 81 -3.36 -7.69 -0.16
C VAL A 81 -4.58 -7.53 0.76
N THR A 82 -4.93 -8.49 1.60
CA THR A 82 -5.98 -8.29 2.60
C THR A 82 -5.42 -7.92 3.96
N VAL A 83 -6.24 -7.31 4.82
CA VAL A 83 -5.89 -7.12 6.24
C VAL A 83 -5.53 -8.45 6.91
N GLY A 84 -6.22 -9.55 6.56
CA GLY A 84 -5.93 -10.89 7.06
C GLY A 84 -4.53 -11.39 6.66
N GLU A 85 -4.13 -11.18 5.41
CA GLU A 85 -2.79 -11.52 4.92
C GLU A 85 -1.69 -10.70 5.61
N CYS A 86 -1.92 -9.41 5.84
CA CYS A 86 -1.02 -8.57 6.63
C CYS A 86 -0.93 -9.07 8.09
N SER A 87 -2.06 -9.41 8.70
CA SER A 87 -2.13 -9.91 10.08
C SER A 87 -1.40 -11.26 10.24
N ALA A 88 -1.46 -12.13 9.24
CA ALA A 88 -0.71 -13.39 9.21
C ALA A 88 0.82 -13.18 9.11
N LEU A 89 1.27 -12.02 8.64
CA LEU A 89 2.67 -11.59 8.59
C LEU A 89 3.04 -10.60 9.72
N PRO A 90 2.39 -10.69 10.88
CA PRO A 90 2.33 -9.67 11.93
C PRO A 90 2.56 -8.21 11.50
N LEU A 91 1.83 -7.75 10.47
CA LEU A 91 1.84 -6.36 9.99
C LEU A 91 0.50 -5.70 10.32
N PRO A 92 0.43 -4.83 11.33
CA PRO A 92 -0.76 -4.06 11.63
C PRO A 92 -1.12 -3.11 10.48
N CYS A 93 -2.42 -2.93 10.23
CA CYS A 93 -2.95 -2.00 9.25
C CYS A 93 -3.77 -0.93 9.96
N TYR A 94 -3.68 0.31 9.50
CA TYR A 94 -4.39 1.45 10.09
C TYR A 94 -5.00 2.33 9.02
N ALA A 95 -6.18 2.88 9.30
CA ALA A 95 -6.69 4.02 8.57
C ALA A 95 -5.74 5.21 8.79
N ASP A 96 -5.47 5.96 7.73
CA ASP A 96 -4.63 7.15 7.80
C ASP A 96 -5.13 8.21 6.81
N PRO A 97 -6.40 8.65 6.91
CA PRO A 97 -7.00 9.54 5.91
C PRO A 97 -6.17 10.82 5.73
N GLU A 98 -5.90 11.20 4.49
CA GLU A 98 -5.14 12.42 4.17
C GLU A 98 -6.11 13.57 3.87
N PRO A 99 -6.18 14.62 4.71
CA PRO A 99 -7.12 15.73 4.53
C PRO A 99 -6.68 16.75 3.47
N GLY A 100 -5.58 16.49 2.75
CA GLY A 100 -4.98 17.45 1.83
C GLY A 100 -5.86 17.77 0.63
N PRO A 101 -5.38 18.63 -0.29
CA PRO A 101 -5.77 18.55 -1.68
C PRO A 101 -4.78 17.63 -2.45
N PRO A 102 -5.26 16.55 -3.12
CA PRO A 102 -6.63 16.04 -3.06
C PRO A 102 -6.91 15.32 -1.73
N VAL A 103 -8.18 15.32 -1.32
CA VAL A 103 -8.64 14.58 -0.13
C VAL A 103 -8.57 13.08 -0.44
N ASP A 104 -8.02 12.30 0.49
CA ASP A 104 -7.91 10.85 0.39
C ASP A 104 -8.37 10.18 1.69
N ASP A 105 -9.69 10.11 1.86
CA ASP A 105 -10.32 9.48 3.03
C ASP A 105 -10.08 7.96 3.09
N ALA A 106 -9.75 7.36 1.95
CA ALA A 106 -9.45 5.94 1.84
C ALA A 106 -7.97 5.62 2.07
N HIS A 107 -7.11 6.62 2.29
CA HIS A 107 -5.71 6.39 2.61
C HIS A 107 -5.55 5.59 3.89
N SER A 108 -4.59 4.67 3.87
CA SER A 108 -4.28 3.76 4.96
C SER A 108 -2.82 3.33 4.88
N VAL A 109 -2.32 2.72 5.95
CA VAL A 109 -0.93 2.29 6.02
C VAL A 109 -0.83 0.87 6.56
N ILE A 110 0.17 0.14 6.05
CA ILE A 110 0.67 -1.10 6.65
C ILE A 110 1.93 -0.75 7.43
N ASP A 111 1.94 -1.03 8.74
CA ASP A 111 3.02 -0.63 9.64
C ASP A 111 4.14 -1.69 9.71
N TYR A 112 5.34 -1.29 9.26
CA TYR A 112 6.58 -2.08 9.33
C TYR A 112 7.52 -1.59 10.44
N ARG A 113 7.11 -0.64 11.28
CA ARG A 113 7.95 -0.15 12.38
C ARG A 113 8.17 -1.26 13.42
N GLY A 114 9.29 -1.18 14.14
CA GLY A 114 9.65 -2.16 15.18
C GLY A 114 10.15 -3.52 14.67
N LEU A 115 10.27 -3.72 13.35
CA LEU A 115 10.74 -4.98 12.79
C LEU A 115 12.27 -5.10 12.80
N SER A 116 12.75 -6.30 13.11
CA SER A 116 14.18 -6.62 13.04
C SER A 116 14.70 -6.58 11.60
N ARG A 117 16.02 -6.39 11.45
CA ARG A 117 16.70 -6.35 10.15
C ARG A 117 16.36 -7.59 9.30
N GLY A 118 16.00 -7.39 8.04
CA GLY A 118 15.66 -8.45 7.08
C GLY A 118 14.20 -8.91 7.12
N VAL A 119 13.47 -8.60 8.20
CA VAL A 119 12.04 -8.95 8.33
C VAL A 119 11.17 -8.16 7.34
N PRO A 120 11.36 -6.83 7.14
CA PRO A 120 10.61 -6.09 6.13
C PRO A 120 10.72 -6.69 4.72
N GLU A 121 11.92 -7.07 4.29
CA GLU A 121 12.16 -7.64 2.97
C GLU A 121 11.51 -9.03 2.82
N ALA A 122 11.56 -9.85 3.87
CA ALA A 122 10.90 -11.15 3.89
C ALA A 122 9.37 -11.02 3.78
N ARG A 123 8.78 -10.08 4.52
CA ARG A 123 7.33 -9.82 4.49
C ARG A 123 6.88 -9.18 3.18
N GLY A 124 7.63 -8.20 2.66
CA GLY A 124 7.35 -7.59 1.36
C GLY A 124 7.39 -8.62 0.22
N LYS A 125 8.31 -9.59 0.28
CA LYS A 125 8.35 -10.72 -0.66
C LYS A 125 7.13 -11.65 -0.54
N ALA A 126 6.64 -11.89 0.67
CA ALA A 126 5.44 -12.70 0.88
C ALA A 126 4.19 -11.97 0.35
N LEU A 127 4.01 -10.70 0.73
CA LEU A 127 2.90 -9.86 0.25
C LEU A 127 2.92 -9.70 -1.28
N SER A 128 4.08 -9.46 -1.89
CA SER A 128 4.15 -9.30 -3.34
C SER A 128 3.76 -10.58 -4.10
N ARG A 129 4.02 -11.76 -3.52
CA ARG A 129 3.58 -13.04 -4.10
C ARG A 129 2.06 -13.18 -4.01
N LEU A 130 1.48 -12.97 -2.84
CA LEU A 130 0.02 -13.02 -2.63
C LEU A 130 -0.71 -12.05 -3.58
N ALA A 131 -0.21 -10.82 -3.66
CA ALA A 131 -0.73 -9.81 -4.57
C ALA A 131 -0.60 -10.22 -6.04
N ALA A 132 0.55 -10.78 -6.43
CA ALA A 132 0.76 -11.23 -7.80
C ALA A 132 -0.11 -12.44 -8.17
N ASP A 133 -0.33 -13.37 -7.24
CA ASP A 133 -1.15 -14.55 -7.45
C ASP A 133 -2.65 -14.19 -7.53
N ARG A 134 -3.09 -13.14 -6.81
CA ARG A 134 -4.43 -12.54 -6.97
C ARG A 134 -4.62 -11.86 -8.32
N GLY A 135 -3.54 -11.34 -8.90
CA GLY A 135 -3.58 -10.58 -10.14
C GLY A 135 -3.79 -9.07 -9.94
N CYS A 136 -3.68 -8.34 -11.04
CA CYS A 136 -3.83 -6.89 -11.05
C CYS A 136 -5.31 -6.52 -10.87
N CYS A 137 -5.63 -5.73 -9.83
CA CYS A 137 -6.98 -5.25 -9.54
C CYS A 137 -7.41 -4.13 -10.48
N PHE A 138 -6.45 -3.38 -11.02
CA PHE A 138 -6.69 -2.39 -12.07
C PHE A 138 -5.40 -2.19 -12.87
N SER A 139 -5.48 -2.41 -14.18
CA SER A 139 -4.41 -2.07 -15.12
C SER A 139 -4.87 -0.86 -15.94
N PRO A 140 -4.08 0.22 -16.00
CA PRO A 140 -4.44 1.36 -16.82
C PRO A 140 -4.51 0.93 -18.29
N PRO A 141 -5.41 1.54 -19.09
CA PRO A 141 -5.47 1.28 -20.52
C PRO A 141 -4.10 1.59 -21.14
N ALA A 142 -3.67 0.74 -22.07
CA ALA A 142 -2.42 0.96 -22.80
C ALA A 142 -2.45 2.37 -23.42
N PRO A 143 -1.35 3.15 -23.33
CA PRO A 143 -1.27 4.41 -24.03
C PRO A 143 -1.53 4.14 -25.52
N ARG A 144 -2.51 4.85 -26.08
CA ARG A 144 -2.85 4.78 -27.51
C ARG A 144 -1.73 5.37 -28.36
#